data_AF-A0A1V5KB15-F1
#
_entry.id   AF-A0A1V5KB15-F1
#
_cell.length_a   1.000
_cell.length_b   1.000
_cell.length_c   1.000
_cell.angle_alpha   90.00
_cell.angle_beta   90.00
_cell.angle_gamma   90.00
#
_symmetry.space_group_name_H-M   'P 1'
#
loop_
_entity.id
_entity.type
_entity.pdbx_description
1 polymer ?
#
loop_
_entity_poly.entity_id
_entity_poly.type
_entity_poly.pdbx_seq_one_letter_code
_entity_poly.pdbx_strand_id
1 'polypeptide(L)'
;MAYRAFFLLFDELGRVLQAIRLRGGAGPTRAAQLRTYGEAMAVIVIHAADMTERMYRMMTVRGYSGRIRSSGESSAPAPRQYALLIYAAAVLAAQVALRTRQF
;
A
#
# COMPACT_ATOMS: atom_id res chain seq x y z
N MET A 1 7.17 -6.30 -3.14
CA MET A 1 7.88 -5.63 -2.02
C MET A 1 7.11 -4.46 -1.44
N ALA A 2 6.49 -3.57 -2.25
CA ALA A 2 5.71 -2.43 -1.78
C ALA A 2 4.63 -2.80 -0.75
N TYR A 3 3.89 -3.88 -0.98
CA TYR A 3 2.93 -4.42 0.00
C TYR A 3 3.60 -4.66 1.36
N ARG A 4 4.65 -5.49 1.41
CA ARG A 4 5.33 -5.81 2.68
C ARG A 4 5.95 -4.58 3.35
N ALA A 5 6.55 -3.68 2.59
CA ALA A 5 7.11 -2.43 3.10
C ALA A 5 6.03 -1.53 3.70
N PHE A 6 4.86 -1.43 3.07
CA PHE A 6 3.73 -0.67 3.58
C PHE A 6 3.27 -1.15 4.96
N PHE A 7 3.10 -2.47 5.14
CA PHE A 7 2.72 -3.01 6.46
C PHE A 7 3.77 -2.75 7.53
N LEU A 8 5.06 -2.87 7.18
CA LEU A 8 6.14 -2.59 8.11
C LEU A 8 6.15 -1.13 8.56
N LEU A 9 6.04 -0.20 7.60
CA LEU A 9 5.97 1.24 7.87
C LEU A 9 4.73 1.62 8.68
N PHE A 10 3.60 0.96 8.43
CA PHE A 10 2.37 1.18 9.19
C PHE A 10 2.50 0.72 10.65
N ASP A 11 3.19 -0.39 10.89
CA ASP A 11 3.45 -0.89 12.24
C ASP A 11 4.43 0.05 12.99
N GLU A 12 5.47 0.54 12.31
CA GLU A 12 6.40 1.56 12.82
C GLU A 12 5.66 2.85 13.22
N LEU A 13 4.76 3.33 12.35
CA LEU A 13 3.88 4.48 12.61
C LEU A 13 3.04 4.26 13.88
N GLY A 14 2.44 3.08 14.01
CA GLY A 14 1.66 2.71 15.20
C GLY A 14 2.47 2.82 16.49
N ARG A 15 3.72 2.33 16.48
CA ARG A 15 4.62 2.40 17.65
C ARG A 15 5.03 3.83 17.99
N VAL A 16 5.34 4.65 16.98
CA VAL A 16 5.69 6.07 17.18
C VAL A 16 4.50 6.84 17.77
N LEU A 17 3.30 6.64 17.22
CA LEU A 17 2.07 7.24 17.76
C LEU A 17 1.78 6.76 19.18
N GLN A 18 2.02 5.49 19.49
CA GLN A 18 1.84 4.95 20.83
C GLN A 18 2.86 5.54 21.81
N ALA A 19 4.13 5.70 21.41
CA ALA A 19 5.15 6.35 22.22
C ALA A 19 4.81 7.81 22.52
N ILE A 20 4.26 8.54 21.55
CA ILE A 20 3.76 9.92 21.72
C ILE A 20 2.59 9.96 22.72
N ARG A 21 1.65 9.01 22.63
CA ARG A 21 0.54 8.88 23.60
C ARG A 21 1.04 8.59 25.01
N LEU A 22 2.03 7.71 25.16
CA LEU A 22 2.61 7.35 26.46
C LEU A 22 3.41 8.49 27.10
N ARG A 23 3.99 9.40 26.30
CA ARG A 23 4.76 10.55 26.79
C ARG A 23 3.91 11.76 27.23
N GLY A 24 2.62 11.53 27.50
CA GLY A 24 1.70 12.56 28.01
C GLY A 24 0.68 13.10 27.00
N GLY A 25 0.63 12.53 25.79
CA GLY A 25 -0.27 12.97 24.74
C GLY A 25 0.16 14.30 24.12
N ALA A 26 -0.22 14.51 22.86
CA ALA A 26 0.03 15.76 22.19
C ALA A 26 -0.80 16.86 22.90
N GLY A 27 -0.14 17.96 23.28
CA GLY A 27 -0.54 18.87 24.36
C GLY A 27 -2.00 19.39 24.39
N PRO A 28 -2.37 20.22 25.39
CA PRO A 28 -3.76 20.56 25.70
C PRO A 28 -4.52 21.27 24.57
N THR A 29 -3.83 21.79 23.55
CA THR A 29 -4.43 22.52 22.42
C THR A 29 -4.35 21.73 21.10
N ARG A 30 -5.39 21.85 20.26
CA ARG A 30 -5.46 21.21 18.92
C ARG A 30 -4.25 21.57 18.03
N ALA A 31 -3.69 22.78 18.18
CA ALA A 31 -2.50 23.22 17.46
C ALA A 31 -1.22 22.46 17.89
N ALA A 32 -1.03 22.24 19.20
CA ALA A 32 0.06 21.42 19.70
C ALA A 32 -0.08 19.95 19.26
N GLN A 33 -1.32 19.47 19.15
CA GLN A 33 -1.62 18.15 18.60
C GLN A 33 -1.19 18.03 17.14
N LEU A 34 -1.65 18.95 16.27
CA LEU A 34 -1.23 18.97 14.87
C LEU A 34 0.29 19.04 14.71
N ARG A 35 0.97 19.85 15.52
CA ARG A 35 2.43 19.96 15.48
C ARG A 35 3.12 18.64 15.83
N THR A 36 2.68 17.97 16.88
CA THR A 36 3.24 16.67 17.30
C THR A 36 3.00 15.59 16.26
N TYR A 37 1.81 15.55 15.66
CA TYR A 37 1.51 14.64 14.56
C TYR A 37 2.35 14.96 13.31
N GLY A 38 2.57 16.25 13.01
CA GLY A 38 3.43 16.70 11.92
C GLY A 38 4.89 16.27 12.11
N GLU A 39 5.42 16.41 13.32
CA GLU A 39 6.77 15.95 13.68
C GLU A 39 6.87 14.41 13.55
N ALA A 40 5.85 13.67 14.00
CA ALA A 40 5.80 12.21 13.82
C ALA A 40 5.76 11.80 12.33
N MET A 41 4.97 12.50 11.52
CA MET A 41 4.92 12.26 10.07
C MET A 41 6.27 12.52 9.41
N ALA A 42 6.96 13.60 9.78
CA ALA A 42 8.27 13.94 9.23
C ALA A 42 9.29 12.82 9.50
N VAL A 43 9.34 12.30 10.73
CA VAL A 43 10.22 11.19 11.12
C VAL A 43 9.96 9.95 10.26
N ILE A 44 8.69 9.63 10.03
CA ILE A 44 8.29 8.44 9.27
C ILE A 44 8.63 8.56 7.79
N VAL A 45 8.46 9.74 7.20
CA VAL A 45 8.85 10.00 5.81
C VAL A 45 10.36 9.84 5.63
N ILE A 46 11.17 10.38 6.55
CA ILE A 46 12.64 10.22 6.52
C ILE A 46 13.00 8.73 6.64
N HIS A 47 12.38 8.02 7.58
CA HIS A 47 12.64 6.59 7.76
C HIS A 47 12.24 5.75 6.55
N ALA A 48 11.13 6.11 5.89
CA ALA A 48 10.70 5.46 4.65
C ALA A 48 11.75 5.64 3.55
N ALA A 49 12.30 6.85 3.41
CA ALA A 49 13.35 7.16 2.43
C ALA A 49 14.62 6.31 2.66
N ASP A 50 15.12 6.27 3.91
CA ASP A 50 16.27 5.44 4.30
C ASP A 50 16.02 3.96 4.02
N MET A 51 14.81 3.47 4.33
CA MET A 51 14.43 2.08 4.08
C MET A 51 14.42 1.75 2.59
N THR A 52 13.88 2.64 1.75
CA THR A 52 13.93 2.48 0.29
C THR A 52 15.35 2.46 -0.23
N GLU A 53 16.23 3.33 0.24
CA GLU A 53 17.63 3.37 -0.19
C GLU A 53 18.38 2.09 0.24
N ARG A 54 18.17 1.64 1.48
CA ARG A 54 18.76 0.39 1.98
C ARG A 54 18.28 -0.82 1.16
N MET A 55 17.00 -0.89 0.82
CA MET A 55 16.45 -1.92 -0.05
C MET A 55 17.06 -1.86 -1.45
N TYR A 56 17.18 -0.66 -2.02
CA TYR A 56 17.79 -0.46 -3.33
C TYR A 56 19.23 -0.95 -3.36
N ARG A 57 20.06 -0.59 -2.36
CA ARG A 57 21.44 -1.08 -2.24
C ARG A 57 21.50 -2.61 -2.15
N MET A 58 20.63 -3.24 -1.37
CA MET A 58 20.55 -4.71 -1.30
C MET A 58 20.15 -5.35 -2.63
N MET A 59 19.25 -4.72 -3.39
CA MET A 59 18.87 -5.18 -4.72
C MET A 59 20.04 -5.07 -5.70
N THR A 60 20.78 -3.95 -5.68
CA THR A 60 21.96 -3.74 -6.52
C THR A 60 23.04 -4.80 -6.27
N VAL A 61 23.34 -5.11 -5.00
CA VAL A 61 24.30 -6.18 -4.65
C VAL A 61 23.85 -7.56 -5.13
N ARG A 62 22.52 -7.81 -5.18
CA ARG A 62 21.94 -9.04 -5.73
C ARG A 62 21.90 -9.09 -7.27
N GLY A 63 22.49 -8.12 -7.96
CA GLY A 63 22.53 -8.07 -9.43
C GLY A 63 21.27 -7.45 -10.06
N TYR A 64 20.51 -6.65 -9.31
CA TYR A 64 19.38 -5.91 -9.88
C TYR A 64 19.87 -4.90 -10.93
N SER A 65 19.55 -5.13 -12.20
CA SER A 65 20.04 -4.34 -13.33
C SER A 65 19.22 -3.07 -13.61
N GLY A 66 18.47 -2.56 -12.62
CA GLY A 66 17.55 -1.43 -12.80
C GLY A 66 16.27 -1.74 -13.60
N ARG A 67 16.13 -2.95 -14.14
CA ARG A 67 14.95 -3.40 -14.88
C ARG A 67 14.13 -4.35 -14.03
N ILE A 68 12.85 -4.06 -13.89
CA ILE A 68 11.89 -5.00 -13.32
C ILE A 68 11.62 -6.07 -14.39
N ARG A 69 12.39 -7.16 -14.38
CA ARG A 69 11.96 -8.36 -15.10
C ARG A 69 10.87 -9.00 -14.26
N SER A 70 9.67 -9.14 -14.82
CA SER A 70 8.63 -9.96 -14.21
C SER A 70 9.07 -11.42 -14.29
N SER A 71 9.92 -11.85 -13.35
CA SER A 71 9.98 -13.25 -12.96
C SER A 71 8.68 -13.53 -12.23
N GLY A 72 7.61 -13.64 -13.03
CA GLY A 72 6.29 -13.93 -12.55
C GLY A 72 6.34 -15.33 -11.96
N GLU A 73 6.01 -15.42 -10.68
CA GLU A 73 5.27 -16.57 -10.19
C GLU A 73 3.96 -16.57 -11.00
N SER A 74 4.02 -17.07 -12.23
CA SER A 74 2.85 -17.29 -13.06
C SER A 74 2.16 -18.51 -12.47
N SER A 75 1.59 -18.35 -11.28
CA SER A 75 0.61 -19.27 -10.76
C SER A 75 -0.50 -19.28 -11.80
N ALA A 76 -0.64 -20.42 -12.49
CA ALA A 76 -1.68 -20.60 -13.48
C ALA A 76 -3.02 -20.12 -12.89
N PRO A 77 -3.80 -19.31 -13.63
CA PRO A 77 -5.04 -18.76 -13.12
C PRO A 77 -5.95 -19.89 -12.67
N ALA A 78 -6.37 -19.83 -11.40
CA ALA A 78 -7.27 -20.83 -10.85
C ALA A 78 -8.59 -20.85 -11.66
N PRO A 79 -9.21 -22.02 -11.91
CA PRO A 79 -10.42 -22.14 -12.73
C PRO A 79 -11.58 -21.23 -12.28
N ARG A 80 -11.61 -20.87 -10.99
CA ARG A 80 -12.56 -19.92 -10.41
C ARG A 80 -12.49 -18.51 -11.01
N GLN A 81 -11.31 -18.05 -11.48
CA GLN A 81 -11.17 -16.73 -12.10
C GLN A 81 -11.92 -16.65 -13.43
N TYR A 82 -11.98 -17.74 -14.20
CA TYR A 82 -12.75 -17.78 -15.44
C TYR A 82 -14.26 -17.69 -15.18
N ALA A 83 -14.76 -18.38 -14.15
CA ALA A 83 -16.17 -18.28 -13.76
C ALA A 83 -16.57 -16.85 -13.37
N LEU A 84 -15.70 -16.14 -12.63
CA LEU A 84 -15.92 -14.74 -12.26
C LEU A 84 -15.92 -13.81 -13.50
N LEU A 85 -15.04 -14.03 -14.47
CA LEU A 85 -15.02 -13.25 -15.71
C LEU A 85 -16.28 -13.48 -16.55
N ILE A 86 -16.74 -14.73 -16.67
CA ILE A 86 -17.98 -15.06 -17.39
C ILE A 86 -19.18 -14.41 -16.71
N TYR A 87 -19.26 -14.48 -15.38
CA TYR A 87 -20.33 -13.82 -14.62
C TYR A 87 -20.33 -12.31 -14.85
N ALA A 88 -19.16 -11.66 -14.76
CA ALA A 88 -19.04 -10.22 -15.01
C ALA A 88 -19.48 -9.85 -16.44
N ALA A 89 -19.07 -10.63 -17.45
CA ALA A 89 -19.48 -10.41 -18.83
C ALA A 89 -20.99 -10.60 -19.06
N ALA A 90 -21.59 -11.62 -18.43
CA ALA A 90 -23.03 -11.87 -18.52
C ALA A 90 -23.85 -10.72 -17.89
N VAL A 91 -23.42 -10.22 -16.73
CA VAL A 91 -24.06 -9.06 -16.08
C VAL A 91 -23.95 -7.81 -16.96
N LEU A 92 -22.78 -7.56 -17.56
CA LEU A 92 -22.58 -6.43 -18.47
C LEU A 92 -23.49 -6.53 -19.71
N ALA A 93 -23.56 -7.71 -20.34
CA ALA A 93 -24.42 -7.94 -21.50
C ALA A 93 -25.91 -7.76 -21.16
N ALA A 94 -26.35 -8.25 -19.99
CA ALA A 94 -27.71 -8.06 -19.52
C ALA A 94 -28.02 -6.58 -19.27
N GLN A 95 -27.11 -5.83 -18.65
CA GLN A 95 -27.26 -4.39 -18.42
C GLN A 95 -27.31 -3.60 -19.73
N VAL A 96 -26.46 -3.94 -20.71
CA VAL A 96 -26.49 -3.31 -22.04
C VAL A 96 -27.82 -3.60 -22.72
N ALA A 97 -28.25 -4.86 -22.78
CA ALA A 97 -29.51 -5.23 -23.44
C ALA A 97 -30.75 -4.58 -22.80
N LEU A 98 -30.76 -4.40 -21.49
CA LEU A 98 -31.82 -3.67 -20.78
C LEU A 98 -31.77 -2.17 -21.07
N ARG A 99 -30.58 -1.58 -21.17
CA ARG A 99 -30.39 -0.16 -21.52
C ARG A 99 -30.78 0.15 -22.97
N THR A 100 -30.49 -0.74 -23.91
CA THR A 100 -30.89 -0.57 -25.32
C THR A 100 -32.39 -0.76 -25.55
N ARG A 101 -33.11 -1.40 -24.60
CA ARG A 101 -34.57 -1.60 -24.65
C ARG A 101 -35.38 -0.48 -23.97
N GLN A 102 -34.72 0.48 -23.31
CA GLN A 102 -35.36 1.63 -22.65
C GLN A 102 -35.26 2.95 -23.46
N PHE A 103 -34.66 2.92 -24.64
CA PHE A 103 -34.71 3.97 -25.67
C PHE A 103 -35.62 3.54 -26.80
#